data_AF-A0A8T5FXI3-F1
#
_entry.id   AF-A0A8T5FXI3-F1
#
_cell.length_a   1.000
_cell.length_b   1.000
_cell.length_c   1.000
_cell.angle_alpha   90.00
_cell.angle_beta   90.00
_cell.angle_gamma   90.00
#
_symmetry.space_group_name_H-M   'P 1'
#
loop_
_entity.id
_entity.type
_entity.pdbx_description
1 polymer ?
#
loop_
_entity_poly.entity_id
_entity_poly.type
_entity_poly.pdbx_seq_one_letter_code
_entity_poly.pdbx_strand_id
1 'polypeptide(L)'
;MNIKINKKIGLGITIILVVIGIIITIIITNENKKLAPGNEYFSEKSSDWIEDNVYSDDTKDISINTRKATRNQGHFQDDKLELFYSGERLTFFYHGFYKGNSFDIVYLSLEQKESLNALTDEIAEEFVQKNAIMKISPDMNPDDGIIDSYILGKVEDSQYVFYIFVDEDWKNNLEYTNILWTDDFNSNAINVIPFDFSDSTQGIYVNKIKGPSWFEENTNGGIYLGEISIDLLKITDATKLNNTFIYIR
;
A
#
# COMPACT_ATOMS: atom_id res chain seq x y z
N MET A 1 33.84 41.25 54.55
CA MET A 1 34.80 41.22 53.43
C MET A 1 34.00 41.31 52.14
N ASN A 2 33.92 42.50 51.52
CA ASN A 2 33.11 42.74 50.32
C ASN A 2 33.97 42.49 49.07
N ILE A 3 33.67 41.43 48.31
CA ILE A 3 34.33 41.15 47.04
C ILE A 3 33.74 42.11 46.00
N LYS A 4 34.49 43.16 45.65
CA LYS A 4 34.16 44.02 44.49
C LYS A 4 34.47 43.24 43.21
N ILE A 5 33.48 42.56 42.67
CA ILE A 5 33.57 41.94 41.34
C ILE A 5 33.71 43.07 40.31
N ASN A 6 34.79 43.05 39.55
CA ASN A 6 35.06 44.03 38.49
C ASN A 6 33.93 43.96 37.45
N LYS A 7 33.24 45.09 37.17
CA LYS A 7 32.07 45.13 36.29
C LYS A 7 32.31 44.49 34.91
N LYS A 8 33.55 44.55 34.40
CA LYS A 8 33.93 43.88 33.13
C LYS A 8 33.95 42.35 33.23
N ILE A 9 34.37 41.82 34.37
CA ILE A 9 34.38 40.36 34.66
C ILE A 9 32.94 39.88 34.87
N GLY A 10 32.12 40.67 35.58
CA GLY A 10 30.70 40.37 35.76
C GLY A 10 29.94 40.26 34.43
N LEU A 11 30.16 41.21 33.51
CA LEU A 11 29.53 41.22 32.19
C LEU A 11 29.94 40.01 31.33
N GLY A 12 31.22 39.62 31.37
CA GLY A 12 31.73 38.45 30.63
C GLY A 12 31.11 37.14 31.11
N ILE A 13 30.95 36.96 32.42
CA ILE A 13 30.31 35.78 33.00
C ILE A 13 28.82 35.71 32.60
N THR A 14 28.12 36.84 32.60
CA THR A 14 26.71 36.89 32.18
C THR A 14 26.52 36.48 30.73
N ILE A 15 27.39 36.94 29.82
CA ILE A 15 27.31 36.58 28.39
C ILE A 15 27.53 35.08 28.19
N ILE A 16 28.52 34.50 28.89
CA ILE A 16 28.80 33.05 28.81
C ILE A 16 27.60 32.23 29.28
N LEU A 17 26.95 32.62 30.37
CA LEU A 17 25.77 31.92 30.88
C LEU A 17 24.58 31.99 29.92
N VAL A 18 24.39 33.12 29.23
CA VAL A 18 23.34 33.25 28.20
C VAL A 18 23.61 32.35 27.00
N VAL A 19 24.86 32.30 26.52
CA VAL A 19 25.23 31.42 25.40
C VAL A 19 25.05 29.95 25.76
N ILE A 20 25.46 29.54 26.97
CA ILE A 20 25.25 28.18 27.47
C ILE A 20 23.75 27.87 27.57
N GLY A 21 22.94 28.80 28.07
CA GLY A 21 21.48 28.64 28.13
C GLY A 21 20.86 28.44 26.74
N ILE A 22 21.30 29.20 25.73
CA ILE A 22 20.83 29.06 24.34
C ILE A 22 21.24 27.70 23.77
N ILE A 23 22.48 27.26 23.98
CA ILE A 23 22.98 25.96 23.51
C ILE A 23 22.19 24.82 24.15
N ILE A 24 21.99 24.86 25.48
CA ILE A 24 21.18 23.87 26.20
C ILE A 24 19.75 23.85 25.66
N THR A 25 19.15 25.02 25.43
CA THR A 25 17.80 25.10 24.85
C THR A 25 17.77 24.46 23.46
N ILE A 26 18.72 24.75 22.58
CA ILE A 26 18.81 24.14 21.24
C ILE A 26 18.97 22.62 21.32
N ILE A 27 19.82 22.12 22.21
CA ILE A 27 20.01 20.68 22.43
C ILE A 27 18.71 20.03 22.91
N ILE A 28 18.06 20.58 23.93
CA ILE A 28 16.77 20.08 24.45
C ILE A 28 15.69 20.12 23.37
N THR A 29 15.63 21.20 22.56
CA THR A 29 14.60 21.31 21.50
C THR A 29 14.87 20.33 20.35
N ASN A 30 16.12 20.02 20.04
CA ASN A 30 16.50 19.03 19.03
C ASN A 30 16.35 17.58 19.53
N GLU A 31 16.58 17.31 20.82
CA GLU A 31 16.35 16.00 21.42
C GLU A 31 14.85 15.73 21.64
N ASN A 32 14.07 16.72 22.03
CA ASN A 32 12.61 16.58 22.14
C ASN A 32 11.92 16.41 20.78
N LYS A 33 12.55 16.80 19.66
CA LYS A 33 12.09 16.41 18.31
C LYS A 33 12.31 14.93 18.02
N LYS A 34 13.23 14.26 18.72
CA LYS A 34 13.55 12.83 18.54
C LYS A 34 12.81 11.91 19.50
N LEU A 35 12.09 12.42 20.50
CA LEU A 35 11.51 11.61 21.57
C LEU A 35 10.06 12.02 21.89
N ALA A 36 9.22 12.06 20.87
CA ALA A 36 7.78 11.84 21.07
C ALA A 36 7.49 10.35 20.79
N PRO A 37 7.37 9.50 21.83
CA PRO A 37 6.91 8.12 21.64
C PRO A 37 5.44 8.18 21.22
N GLY A 38 5.22 8.08 19.92
CA GLY A 38 3.90 8.21 19.28
C GLY A 38 3.92 8.44 17.77
N ASN A 39 5.05 8.85 17.19
CA ASN A 39 5.15 9.15 15.74
C ASN A 39 6.01 8.16 14.92
N GLU A 40 6.73 7.22 15.53
CA GLU A 40 7.64 6.32 14.79
C GLU A 40 6.93 5.12 14.15
N TYR A 41 5.70 4.80 14.55
CA TYR A 41 4.99 3.65 13.98
C TYR A 41 4.53 3.91 12.54
N PHE A 42 4.15 5.14 12.20
CA PHE A 42 3.65 5.48 10.87
C PHE A 42 4.76 6.04 9.99
N SER A 43 4.74 5.70 8.69
CA SER A 43 5.68 6.26 7.72
C SER A 43 4.96 6.80 6.49
N GLU A 44 5.57 7.80 5.85
CA GLU A 44 5.14 8.34 4.56
C GLU A 44 5.80 7.61 3.37
N LYS A 45 6.88 6.86 3.62
CA LYS A 45 7.59 6.08 2.59
C LYS A 45 6.95 4.71 2.44
N SER A 46 6.61 4.35 1.22
CA SER A 46 6.02 3.04 0.90
C SER A 46 6.92 1.86 1.24
N SER A 47 8.24 2.03 1.10
CA SER A 47 9.25 1.03 1.50
C SER A 47 9.13 0.62 2.97
N ASP A 48 8.71 1.53 3.84
CA ASP A 48 8.63 1.27 5.28
C ASP A 48 7.34 0.50 5.65
N TRP A 49 6.41 0.32 4.70
CA TRP A 49 5.17 -0.44 4.91
C TRP A 49 5.32 -1.90 4.51
N ILE A 50 6.39 -2.23 3.79
CA ILE A 50 6.76 -3.58 3.37
C ILE A 50 7.54 -4.17 4.55
N GLU A 51 6.95 -5.15 5.23
CA GLU A 51 7.48 -5.73 6.45
C GLU A 51 7.51 -7.26 6.34
N ASP A 52 8.47 -7.91 7.00
CA ASP A 52 8.46 -9.37 7.12
C ASP A 52 7.18 -9.82 7.84
N ASN A 53 6.54 -10.88 7.35
CA ASN A 53 5.36 -11.45 7.97
C ASN A 53 5.72 -12.10 9.30
N VAL A 54 5.32 -11.47 10.40
CA VAL A 54 5.63 -11.91 11.77
C VAL A 54 5.03 -13.27 12.16
N TYR A 55 4.14 -13.82 11.34
CA TYR A 55 3.53 -15.13 11.55
C TYR A 55 4.13 -16.25 10.69
N SER A 56 5.11 -15.93 9.83
CA SER A 56 5.81 -16.91 9.02
C SER A 56 7.24 -17.11 9.50
N ASP A 57 7.72 -18.35 9.41
CA ASP A 57 9.13 -18.68 9.55
C ASP A 57 9.92 -18.42 8.24
N ASP A 58 9.23 -18.15 7.13
CA ASP A 58 9.85 -17.77 5.87
C ASP A 58 10.12 -16.26 5.84
N THR A 59 11.40 -15.90 5.79
CA THR A 59 11.87 -14.51 5.69
C THR A 59 11.44 -13.79 4.41
N LYS A 60 10.83 -14.52 3.46
CA LYS A 60 10.33 -13.97 2.21
C LYS A 60 8.83 -13.78 2.18
N ASP A 61 8.12 -14.27 3.19
CA ASP A 61 6.73 -13.88 3.38
C ASP A 61 6.71 -12.44 3.86
N ILE A 62 6.19 -11.57 3.01
CA ILE A 62 6.14 -10.14 3.20
C ILE A 62 4.69 -9.73 3.40
N SER A 63 4.45 -8.72 4.22
CA SER A 63 3.13 -8.12 4.41
C SER A 63 3.19 -6.61 4.20
N ILE A 64 2.26 -6.09 3.40
CA ILE A 64 2.01 -4.67 3.27
C ILE A 64 1.18 -4.21 4.46
N ASN A 65 1.82 -3.50 5.40
CA ASN A 65 1.17 -3.04 6.62
C ASN A 65 0.20 -1.88 6.35
N THR A 66 -1.03 -2.22 5.98
CA THR A 66 -2.12 -1.28 5.68
C THR A 66 -2.37 -0.29 6.81
N ARG A 67 -2.30 -0.72 8.08
CA ARG A 67 -2.52 0.15 9.24
C ARG A 67 -1.41 1.19 9.37
N LYS A 68 -0.15 0.78 9.21
CA LYS A 68 1.00 1.68 9.20
C LYS A 68 0.93 2.69 8.07
N ALA A 69 0.57 2.24 6.87
CA ALA A 69 0.49 3.08 5.68
C ALA A 69 -0.63 4.13 5.74
N THR A 70 -1.74 3.80 6.41
CA THR A 70 -2.96 4.63 6.48
C THR A 70 -3.15 5.34 7.82
N ARG A 71 -2.17 5.30 8.72
CA ARG A 71 -2.30 5.88 10.08
C ARG A 71 -3.49 5.31 10.86
N ASN A 72 -3.66 3.98 10.83
CA ASN A 72 -4.77 3.22 11.41
C ASN A 72 -6.16 3.53 10.81
N GLN A 73 -6.23 4.21 9.67
CA GLN A 73 -7.51 4.50 9.01
C GLN A 73 -7.98 3.34 8.14
N GLY A 74 -7.06 2.50 7.67
CA GLY A 74 -7.33 1.42 6.74
C GLY A 74 -7.32 0.03 7.36
N HIS A 75 -8.18 -0.83 6.84
CA HIS A 75 -8.23 -2.25 7.16
C HIS A 75 -8.58 -3.05 5.91
N PHE A 76 -7.73 -4.01 5.56
CA PHE A 76 -8.04 -5.02 4.55
C PHE A 76 -8.61 -6.27 5.22
N GLN A 77 -9.71 -6.79 4.70
CA GLN A 77 -10.33 -8.02 5.15
C GLN A 77 -11.12 -8.66 4.00
N ASP A 78 -11.02 -9.98 3.90
CA ASP A 78 -11.66 -10.80 2.86
C ASP A 78 -11.24 -10.33 1.46
N ASP A 79 -12.09 -9.58 0.78
CA ASP A 79 -11.93 -9.07 -0.58
C ASP A 79 -12.03 -7.55 -0.65
N LYS A 80 -11.87 -6.84 0.48
CA LYS A 80 -12.07 -5.39 0.52
C LYS A 80 -11.09 -4.63 1.40
N LEU A 81 -10.86 -3.38 1.03
CA LEU A 81 -10.16 -2.38 1.82
C LEU A 81 -11.18 -1.36 2.31
N GLU A 82 -11.34 -1.28 3.62
CA GLU A 82 -12.11 -0.22 4.26
C GLU A 82 -11.17 0.90 4.71
N LEU A 83 -11.51 2.16 4.39
CA LEU A 83 -10.83 3.35 4.89
C LEU A 83 -11.79 4.23 5.67
N PHE A 84 -11.41 4.62 6.89
CA PHE A 84 -12.14 5.58 7.71
C PHE A 84 -11.49 6.96 7.63
N TYR A 85 -12.13 7.89 6.92
CA TYR A 85 -11.63 9.24 6.73
C TYR A 85 -12.74 10.27 6.92
N SER A 86 -12.46 11.35 7.65
CA SER A 86 -13.41 12.45 7.91
C SER A 86 -14.80 12.02 8.45
N GLY A 87 -14.88 10.89 9.17
CA GLY A 87 -16.13 10.36 9.72
C GLY A 87 -16.94 9.50 8.74
N GLU A 88 -16.44 9.30 7.52
CA GLU A 88 -17.02 8.43 6.52
C GLU A 88 -16.22 7.14 6.37
N ARG A 89 -16.92 6.07 5.99
CA ARG A 89 -16.30 4.78 5.64
C ARG A 89 -16.34 4.62 4.13
N LEU A 90 -15.17 4.48 3.55
CA LEU A 90 -14.97 4.16 2.15
C LEU A 90 -14.66 2.67 2.03
N THR A 91 -15.21 2.01 1.02
CA THR A 91 -15.00 0.58 0.78
C THR A 91 -14.54 0.34 -0.65
N PHE A 92 -13.42 -0.36 -0.82
CA PHE A 92 -12.93 -0.79 -2.11
C PHE A 92 -12.99 -2.31 -2.21
N PHE A 93 -13.76 -2.82 -3.17
CA PHE A 93 -13.87 -4.25 -3.43
C PHE A 93 -12.83 -4.67 -4.47
N TYR A 94 -12.08 -5.72 -4.18
CA TYR A 94 -11.05 -6.25 -5.06
C TYR A 94 -11.63 -7.36 -5.92
N HIS A 95 -11.27 -7.29 -7.19
CA HIS A 95 -11.57 -8.31 -8.18
C HIS A 95 -10.33 -8.58 -9.02
N GLY A 96 -10.16 -9.83 -9.40
CA GLY A 96 -9.05 -10.28 -10.19
C GLY A 96 -9.44 -10.70 -11.60
N PHE A 97 -8.50 -10.59 -12.53
CA PHE A 97 -8.57 -11.26 -13.82
C PHE A 97 -7.29 -12.01 -14.12
N TYR A 98 -7.39 -13.25 -14.61
CA TYR A 98 -6.24 -13.97 -15.14
C TYR A 98 -6.57 -14.60 -16.47
N LYS A 99 -5.83 -14.19 -17.51
CA LYS A 99 -6.08 -14.59 -18.92
C LYS A 99 -7.56 -14.42 -19.30
N GLY A 100 -8.18 -13.32 -18.83
CA GLY A 100 -9.58 -12.98 -19.07
C GLY A 100 -10.62 -13.72 -18.20
N ASN A 101 -10.21 -14.57 -17.26
CA ASN A 101 -11.12 -15.21 -16.31
C ASN A 101 -11.19 -14.39 -15.02
N SER A 102 -12.38 -14.05 -14.55
CA SER A 102 -12.55 -13.31 -13.29
C SER A 102 -12.37 -14.19 -12.06
N PHE A 103 -11.87 -13.60 -10.99
CA PHE A 103 -11.80 -14.17 -9.64
C PHE A 103 -11.94 -13.05 -8.60
N ASP A 104 -12.07 -13.39 -7.32
CA ASP A 104 -12.13 -12.38 -6.26
C ASP A 104 -10.70 -12.07 -5.77
N ILE A 105 -10.16 -12.91 -4.86
CA ILE A 105 -8.83 -12.72 -4.29
C ILE A 105 -7.79 -13.76 -4.70
N VAL A 106 -8.23 -14.95 -5.15
CA VAL A 106 -7.30 -16.00 -5.58
C VAL A 106 -7.77 -16.64 -6.88
N TYR A 107 -6.84 -16.81 -7.82
CA TYR A 107 -7.03 -17.56 -9.03
C TYR A 107 -6.35 -18.93 -8.96
N LEU A 108 -7.13 -19.96 -9.27
CA LEU A 108 -6.69 -21.33 -9.47
C LEU A 108 -7.10 -21.79 -10.87
N SER A 109 -6.31 -22.68 -11.47
CA SER A 109 -6.71 -23.39 -12.69
C SER A 109 -7.97 -24.23 -12.46
N LEU A 110 -8.63 -24.64 -13.54
CA LEU A 110 -9.83 -25.47 -13.44
C LEU A 110 -9.54 -26.80 -12.72
N GLU A 111 -8.43 -27.46 -13.05
CA GLU A 111 -7.99 -28.72 -12.44
C GLU A 111 -7.70 -28.56 -10.93
N GLN A 112 -7.09 -27.43 -10.54
CA GLN A 112 -6.83 -27.11 -9.14
C GLN A 112 -8.12 -26.84 -8.37
N LYS A 113 -9.11 -26.15 -8.98
CA LYS A 113 -10.42 -25.91 -8.37
C LYS A 113 -11.19 -27.22 -8.13
N GLU A 114 -11.13 -28.14 -9.09
CA GLU A 114 -11.73 -29.48 -8.92
C GLU A 114 -11.09 -30.24 -7.76
N SER A 115 -9.76 -30.16 -7.65
CA SER A 115 -9.01 -30.76 -6.55
C SER A 115 -9.37 -30.14 -5.20
N LEU A 116 -9.49 -28.81 -5.13
CA LEU A 116 -9.83 -28.07 -3.92
C LEU A 116 -11.17 -28.49 -3.31
N ASN A 117 -12.18 -28.74 -4.14
CA ASN A 117 -13.53 -29.14 -3.70
C ASN A 117 -13.57 -30.51 -3.00
N ALA A 118 -12.50 -31.30 -3.09
CA ALA A 118 -12.39 -32.60 -2.44
C ALA A 118 -11.65 -32.54 -1.09
N LEU A 119 -11.15 -31.38 -0.68
CA LEU A 119 -10.31 -31.19 0.52
C LEU A 119 -11.13 -30.73 1.72
N THR A 120 -10.60 -30.97 2.93
CA THR A 120 -11.08 -30.37 4.17
C THR A 120 -10.54 -28.95 4.31
N ASP A 121 -11.21 -28.09 5.08
CA ASP A 121 -10.85 -26.66 5.24
C ASP A 121 -9.35 -26.42 5.55
N GLU A 122 -8.76 -27.17 6.49
CA GLU A 122 -7.34 -27.05 6.85
C GLU A 122 -6.40 -27.37 5.68
N ILE A 123 -6.71 -28.40 4.90
CA ILE A 123 -5.90 -28.83 3.75
C ILE A 123 -6.15 -27.91 2.56
N ALA A 124 -7.36 -27.36 2.46
CA ALA A 124 -7.74 -26.42 1.42
C ALA A 124 -6.92 -25.12 1.52
N GLU A 125 -6.67 -24.61 2.72
CA GLU A 125 -5.84 -23.42 2.91
C GLU A 125 -4.40 -23.64 2.46
N GLU A 126 -3.75 -24.72 2.92
CA GLU A 126 -2.39 -25.08 2.50
C GLU A 126 -2.33 -25.35 0.98
N PHE A 127 -3.36 -25.99 0.43
CA PHE A 127 -3.45 -26.23 -1.01
C PHE A 127 -3.49 -24.92 -1.78
N VAL A 128 -4.32 -23.96 -1.36
CA VAL A 128 -4.43 -22.64 -2.00
C VAL A 128 -3.09 -21.91 -1.94
N GLN A 129 -2.44 -21.89 -0.77
CA GLN A 129 -1.13 -21.24 -0.58
C GLN A 129 -0.04 -21.82 -1.48
N LYS A 130 -0.13 -23.09 -1.90
CA LYS A 130 0.89 -23.73 -2.75
C LYS A 130 0.55 -23.77 -4.23
N ASN A 131 -0.72 -23.58 -4.58
CA ASN A 131 -1.22 -23.84 -5.94
C ASN A 131 -1.89 -22.63 -6.59
N ALA A 132 -2.12 -21.54 -5.86
CA ALA A 132 -2.59 -20.31 -6.47
C ALA A 132 -1.68 -19.89 -7.62
N ILE A 133 -2.27 -19.38 -8.69
CA ILE A 133 -1.52 -18.85 -9.83
C ILE A 133 -1.38 -17.33 -9.69
N MET A 134 -2.41 -16.69 -9.15
CA MET A 134 -2.44 -15.26 -8.91
C MET A 134 -3.26 -15.00 -7.65
N LYS A 135 -2.84 -14.03 -6.85
CA LYS A 135 -3.51 -13.66 -5.62
C LYS A 135 -3.47 -12.15 -5.41
N ILE A 136 -4.52 -11.66 -4.74
CA ILE A 136 -4.72 -10.27 -4.39
C ILE A 136 -4.78 -10.20 -2.87
N SER A 137 -3.69 -9.75 -2.25
CA SER A 137 -3.55 -9.73 -0.80
C SER A 137 -2.41 -8.82 -0.38
N PRO A 138 -2.49 -8.14 0.78
CA PRO A 138 -1.33 -7.47 1.37
C PRO A 138 -0.20 -8.44 1.72
N ASP A 139 -0.48 -9.74 1.89
CA ASP A 139 0.53 -10.76 2.15
C ASP A 139 1.02 -11.36 0.84
N MET A 140 2.32 -11.22 0.58
CA MET A 140 2.98 -11.51 -0.70
C MET A 140 4.26 -12.31 -0.46
N ASN A 141 4.64 -13.19 -1.38
CA ASN A 141 5.95 -13.84 -1.38
C ASN A 141 6.58 -13.70 -2.77
N PRO A 142 7.73 -13.01 -2.92
CA PRO A 142 8.27 -12.67 -4.23
C PRO A 142 8.97 -13.81 -4.95
N ASP A 143 9.01 -15.03 -4.40
CA ASP A 143 9.61 -16.18 -5.11
C ASP A 143 8.96 -17.54 -4.86
N ASP A 144 7.67 -17.57 -4.53
CA ASP A 144 6.89 -18.80 -4.40
C ASP A 144 6.24 -19.25 -5.73
N GLY A 145 6.36 -18.43 -6.79
CA GLY A 145 5.79 -18.68 -8.11
C GLY A 145 4.33 -18.25 -8.26
N ILE A 146 3.74 -17.63 -7.23
CA ILE A 146 2.40 -17.04 -7.26
C ILE A 146 2.52 -15.60 -7.70
N ILE A 147 1.67 -15.16 -8.62
CA ILE A 147 1.64 -13.76 -9.05
C ILE A 147 0.85 -12.95 -8.02
N ASP A 148 1.52 -12.23 -7.11
CA ASP A 148 0.84 -11.42 -6.10
C ASP A 148 0.72 -9.94 -6.49
N SER A 149 -0.41 -9.35 -6.07
CA SER A 149 -0.63 -7.92 -6.18
C SER A 149 -1.50 -7.38 -5.05
N TYR A 150 -1.30 -6.11 -4.71
CA TYR A 150 -2.13 -5.41 -3.75
C TYR A 150 -2.21 -3.93 -4.10
N ILE A 151 -3.39 -3.33 -4.00
CA ILE A 151 -3.53 -1.89 -4.20
C ILE A 151 -4.01 -1.27 -2.92
N LEU A 152 -3.22 -0.39 -2.32
CA LEU A 152 -3.62 0.36 -1.14
C LEU A 152 -4.13 1.74 -1.55
N GLY A 153 -5.41 2.01 -1.29
CA GLY A 153 -5.93 3.38 -1.27
C GLY A 153 -5.58 4.09 0.04
N LYS A 154 -5.25 5.38 -0.01
CA LYS A 154 -5.16 6.25 1.18
C LYS A 154 -5.45 7.71 0.81
N VAL A 155 -5.66 8.54 1.83
CA VAL A 155 -5.78 9.99 1.66
C VAL A 155 -4.48 10.67 2.05
N GLU A 156 -3.92 11.47 1.15
CA GLU A 156 -2.73 12.31 1.37
C GLU A 156 -3.02 13.73 0.88
N ASP A 157 -2.73 14.73 1.72
CA ASP A 157 -2.96 16.14 1.39
C ASP A 157 -4.36 16.43 0.80
N SER A 158 -5.37 15.78 1.40
CA SER A 158 -6.78 15.84 0.97
C SER A 158 -7.06 15.27 -0.43
N GLN A 159 -6.16 14.43 -0.96
CA GLN A 159 -6.34 13.72 -2.23
C GLN A 159 -6.31 12.21 -2.02
N TYR A 160 -7.15 11.49 -2.74
CA TYR A 160 -7.05 10.04 -2.82
C TYR A 160 -5.84 9.65 -3.67
N VAL A 161 -5.02 8.76 -3.13
CA VAL A 161 -3.85 8.21 -3.81
C VAL A 161 -3.88 6.69 -3.69
N PHE A 162 -3.41 6.02 -4.74
CA PHE A 162 -3.32 4.56 -4.80
C PHE A 162 -1.87 4.16 -4.93
N TYR A 163 -1.47 3.24 -4.05
CA TYR A 163 -0.19 2.57 -4.08
C TYR A 163 -0.41 1.16 -4.60
N ILE A 164 0.24 0.83 -5.71
CA ILE A 164 0.08 -0.44 -6.41
C ILE A 164 1.33 -1.25 -6.16
N PHE A 165 1.18 -2.33 -5.40
CA PHE A 165 2.21 -3.28 -5.05
C PHE A 165 2.10 -4.52 -5.94
N VAL A 166 3.23 -4.94 -6.49
CA VAL A 166 3.39 -6.23 -7.17
C VAL A 166 4.72 -6.84 -6.76
N ASP A 167 4.81 -8.15 -6.79
CA ASP A 167 6.02 -8.88 -6.43
C ASP A 167 6.93 -9.15 -7.65
N GLU A 168 8.03 -9.87 -7.40
CA GLU A 168 8.98 -10.25 -8.45
C GLU A 168 8.40 -11.34 -9.36
N ASP A 169 7.56 -12.25 -8.85
CA ASP A 169 6.89 -13.26 -9.65
C ASP A 169 5.95 -12.63 -10.68
N TRP A 170 5.24 -11.55 -10.34
CA TRP A 170 4.47 -10.76 -11.30
C TRP A 170 5.34 -10.27 -12.46
N LYS A 171 6.46 -9.63 -12.13
CA LYS A 171 7.40 -9.08 -13.12
C LYS A 171 8.02 -10.17 -14.00
N ASN A 172 8.30 -11.34 -13.44
CA ASN A 172 8.93 -12.46 -14.14
C ASN A 172 7.94 -13.21 -15.05
N ASN A 173 6.67 -13.29 -14.65
CA ASN A 173 5.67 -14.08 -15.37
C ASN A 173 4.84 -13.24 -16.36
N LEU A 174 4.81 -11.90 -16.21
CA LEU A 174 4.04 -11.00 -17.06
C LEU A 174 4.94 -10.04 -17.83
N GLU A 175 4.92 -10.14 -19.17
CA GLU A 175 5.84 -9.42 -20.07
C GLU A 175 5.69 -7.88 -20.03
N TYR A 176 4.45 -7.39 -19.86
CA TYR A 176 4.13 -5.97 -19.79
C TYR A 176 3.10 -5.74 -18.70
N THR A 177 3.13 -4.56 -18.11
CA THR A 177 2.25 -4.18 -17.02
C THR A 177 1.92 -2.70 -17.13
N ASN A 178 0.64 -2.35 -17.15
CA ASN A 178 0.16 -0.98 -17.23
C ASN A 178 -0.79 -0.65 -16.05
N ILE A 179 -0.89 0.63 -15.76
CA ILE A 179 -1.81 1.15 -14.77
C ILE A 179 -2.87 1.96 -15.53
N LEU A 180 -4.14 1.57 -15.39
CA LEU A 180 -5.24 2.24 -16.07
C LEU A 180 -6.25 2.79 -15.07
N TRP A 181 -6.75 3.99 -15.36
CA TRP A 181 -7.82 4.56 -14.58
C TRP A 181 -8.58 5.59 -15.38
N THR A 182 -9.84 5.76 -15.00
CA THR A 182 -10.71 6.77 -15.58
C THR A 182 -11.73 7.20 -14.54
N ASP A 183 -12.24 8.41 -14.73
CA ASP A 183 -13.37 8.89 -13.96
C ASP A 183 -14.68 8.26 -14.45
N ASP A 184 -14.73 7.82 -15.71
CA ASP A 184 -15.90 7.23 -16.35
C ASP A 184 -15.47 6.22 -17.44
N PHE A 185 -15.71 4.94 -17.20
CA PHE A 185 -15.45 3.86 -18.16
C PHE A 185 -16.33 3.90 -19.41
N ASN A 186 -17.43 4.66 -19.37
CA ASN A 186 -18.27 4.91 -20.55
C ASN A 186 -17.72 6.07 -21.39
N SER A 187 -16.76 6.83 -20.86
CA SER A 187 -16.04 7.85 -21.60
C SER A 187 -14.90 7.23 -22.42
N ASN A 188 -14.53 7.87 -23.52
CA ASN A 188 -13.38 7.45 -24.33
C ASN A 188 -12.02 7.81 -23.69
N ALA A 189 -12.01 8.43 -22.50
CA ALA A 189 -10.79 8.90 -21.85
C ALA A 189 -10.35 7.92 -20.77
N ILE A 190 -9.43 7.02 -21.13
CA ILE A 190 -8.75 6.11 -20.19
C ILE A 190 -7.31 6.59 -20.07
N ASN A 191 -6.85 6.85 -18.85
CA ASN A 191 -5.44 7.11 -18.57
C ASN A 191 -4.68 5.79 -18.57
N VAL A 192 -3.49 5.77 -19.18
CA VAL A 192 -2.63 4.58 -19.25
C VAL A 192 -1.19 5.01 -19.01
N ILE A 193 -0.52 4.38 -18.06
CA ILE A 193 0.94 4.53 -17.87
C ILE A 193 1.58 3.14 -17.69
N PRO A 194 2.81 2.93 -18.16
CA PRO A 194 3.55 1.71 -17.84
C PRO A 194 3.88 1.66 -16.36
N PHE A 195 3.86 0.47 -15.78
CA PHE A 195 4.34 0.25 -14.41
C PHE A 195 5.87 0.31 -14.37
N ASP A 196 6.42 1.05 -13.41
CA ASP A 196 7.85 1.21 -13.23
C ASP A 196 8.41 0.16 -12.25
N PHE A 197 9.25 -0.73 -12.76
CA PHE A 197 9.94 -1.78 -11.99
C PHE A 197 11.38 -1.39 -11.60
N SER A 198 11.72 -0.10 -11.56
CA SER A 198 13.09 0.34 -11.27
C SER A 198 13.47 0.24 -9.79
N ASP A 199 12.53 0.50 -8.89
CA ASP A 199 12.76 0.49 -7.44
C ASP A 199 11.98 -0.65 -6.77
N SER A 200 12.70 -1.48 -6.00
CA SER A 200 12.10 -2.56 -5.22
C SER A 200 12.57 -2.57 -3.77
N THR A 201 11.71 -3.07 -2.89
CA THR A 201 12.03 -3.37 -1.49
C THR A 201 11.66 -4.82 -1.26
N GLN A 202 12.65 -5.67 -0.93
CA GLN A 202 12.45 -7.10 -0.70
C GLN A 202 11.72 -7.82 -1.85
N GLY A 203 11.98 -7.45 -3.12
CA GLY A 203 11.30 -8.07 -4.27
C GLY A 203 9.88 -7.55 -4.52
N ILE A 204 9.39 -6.60 -3.72
CA ILE A 204 8.12 -5.90 -3.94
C ILE A 204 8.39 -4.56 -4.63
N TYR A 205 7.66 -4.31 -5.72
CA TYR A 205 7.67 -3.08 -6.48
C TYR A 205 6.44 -2.25 -6.14
N VAL A 206 6.59 -0.93 -6.10
CA VAL A 206 5.48 -0.03 -5.76
C VAL A 206 5.40 1.15 -6.71
N ASN A 207 4.23 1.37 -7.29
CA ASN A 207 3.93 2.59 -8.03
C ASN A 207 2.86 3.39 -7.29
N LYS A 208 2.93 4.70 -7.43
CA LYS A 208 1.98 5.63 -6.84
C LYS A 208 1.29 6.43 -7.92
N ILE A 209 -0.03 6.53 -7.82
CA ILE A 209 -0.82 7.40 -8.69
C ILE A 209 -1.79 8.25 -7.85
N LYS A 210 -2.24 9.35 -8.45
CA LYS A 210 -3.40 10.08 -7.96
C LYS A 210 -4.66 9.35 -8.40
N GLY A 211 -5.59 9.14 -7.45
CA GLY A 211 -6.85 8.49 -7.72
C GLY A 211 -7.79 9.32 -8.60
N PRO A 212 -8.72 8.67 -9.32
CA PRO A 212 -9.82 9.34 -10.03
C PRO A 212 -10.72 10.15 -9.08
N SER A 213 -11.42 11.16 -9.60
CA SER A 213 -12.19 12.13 -8.81
C SER A 213 -13.50 11.55 -8.26
N TRP A 214 -14.05 10.50 -8.85
CA TRP A 214 -15.32 9.90 -8.38
C TRP A 214 -15.24 9.36 -6.94
N PHE A 215 -14.04 9.15 -6.40
CA PHE A 215 -13.83 8.80 -5.00
C PHE A 215 -14.24 9.91 -4.03
N GLU A 216 -14.27 11.17 -4.47
CA GLU A 216 -14.75 12.29 -3.65
C GLU A 216 -16.28 12.27 -3.48
N GLU A 217 -16.99 11.57 -4.38
CA GLU A 217 -18.46 11.58 -4.44
C GLU A 217 -19.10 10.25 -4.00
N ASN A 218 -18.32 9.16 -3.94
CA ASN A 218 -18.84 7.82 -3.67
C ASN A 218 -18.10 7.12 -2.52
N THR A 219 -18.87 6.49 -1.64
CA THR A 219 -18.33 5.72 -0.51
C THR A 219 -17.92 4.29 -0.87
N ASN A 220 -18.23 3.83 -2.08
CA ASN A 220 -17.90 2.49 -2.55
C ASN A 220 -17.27 2.55 -3.94
N GLY A 221 -16.27 1.71 -4.18
CA GLY A 221 -15.65 1.52 -5.50
C GLY A 221 -15.09 0.11 -5.70
N GLY A 222 -14.73 -0.19 -6.94
CA GLY A 222 -14.06 -1.43 -7.33
C GLY A 222 -12.58 -1.21 -7.62
N ILE A 223 -11.74 -2.17 -7.30
CA ILE A 223 -10.35 -2.27 -7.70
C ILE A 223 -10.20 -3.59 -8.44
N TYR A 224 -9.72 -3.54 -9.68
CA TYR A 224 -9.51 -4.71 -10.49
C TYR A 224 -8.01 -4.86 -10.78
N LEU A 225 -7.49 -6.07 -10.63
CA LEU A 225 -6.07 -6.38 -10.84
C LEU A 225 -5.93 -7.61 -11.73
N GLY A 226 -4.92 -7.62 -12.57
CA GLY A 226 -4.48 -8.86 -13.24
C GLY A 226 -4.31 -8.76 -14.75
N GLU A 227 -4.40 -9.91 -15.39
CA GLU A 227 -4.20 -10.07 -16.83
C GLU A 227 -5.55 -10.09 -17.58
N ILE A 228 -5.87 -8.97 -18.22
CA ILE A 228 -7.07 -8.79 -19.05
C ILE A 228 -6.76 -7.89 -20.24
N SER A 229 -7.44 -8.06 -21.37
CA SER A 229 -7.31 -7.13 -22.50
C SER A 229 -8.27 -5.95 -22.36
N ILE A 230 -7.89 -4.79 -22.89
CA ILE A 230 -8.77 -3.60 -22.96
C ILE A 230 -10.09 -3.92 -23.68
N ASP A 231 -10.06 -4.77 -24.70
CA ASP A 231 -11.28 -5.17 -25.41
C ASP A 231 -12.20 -6.03 -24.53
N LEU A 232 -11.63 -6.94 -23.72
CA LEU A 232 -12.41 -7.74 -22.77
C LEU A 232 -12.99 -6.84 -21.66
N LEU A 233 -12.26 -5.82 -21.22
CA LEU A 233 -12.76 -4.85 -20.25
C LEU A 233 -13.96 -4.06 -20.76
N LYS A 234 -13.94 -3.62 -22.02
CA LYS A 234 -15.05 -2.88 -22.64
C LYS A 234 -16.33 -3.69 -22.76
N ILE A 235 -16.23 -5.02 -22.87
CA ILE A 235 -17.39 -5.93 -22.95
C ILE A 235 -17.78 -6.50 -21.59
N THR A 236 -16.90 -6.41 -20.59
CA THR A 236 -17.24 -6.70 -19.19
C THR A 236 -18.19 -5.59 -18.75
N ASP A 237 -19.35 -5.96 -18.22
CA ASP A 237 -20.48 -5.06 -17.93
C ASP A 237 -20.04 -3.68 -17.39
N ALA A 238 -19.96 -2.69 -18.28
CA ALA A 238 -19.42 -1.36 -18.00
C ALA A 238 -20.18 -0.65 -16.87
N THR A 239 -21.42 -1.08 -16.59
CA THR A 239 -22.22 -0.56 -15.47
C THR A 239 -21.65 -0.94 -14.11
N LYS A 240 -20.90 -2.05 -14.01
CA LYS A 240 -20.16 -2.48 -12.82
C LYS A 240 -18.79 -1.84 -12.70
N LEU A 241 -18.31 -1.20 -13.76
CA LEU A 241 -17.02 -0.50 -13.82
C LEU A 241 -17.15 0.99 -13.48
N ASN A 242 -18.37 1.52 -13.31
CA ASN A 242 -18.52 2.86 -12.74
C ASN A 242 -17.94 2.84 -11.32
N ASN A 243 -17.15 3.86 -10.97
CA ASN A 243 -16.40 3.91 -9.72
C ASN A 243 -15.40 2.76 -9.58
N THR A 244 -14.57 2.56 -10.61
CA THR A 244 -13.59 1.48 -10.63
C THR A 244 -12.17 1.96 -10.95
N PHE A 245 -11.18 1.31 -10.33
CA PHE A 245 -9.77 1.41 -10.64
C PHE A 245 -9.31 0.09 -11.28
N ILE A 246 -8.58 0.10 -12.41
CA ILE A 246 -8.21 -1.14 -13.10
C ILE A 246 -6.72 -1.16 -13.41
N TYR A 247 -5.99 -2.02 -12.71
CA TYR A 247 -4.61 -2.35 -13.00
C TYR A 247 -4.56 -3.54 -13.96
N ILE A 248 -3.94 -3.35 -15.12
CA ILE A 248 -4.09 -4.27 -16.25
C ILE A 248 -2.75 -4.42 -16.94
N ARG A 249 -2.50 -5.63 -17.45
CA ARG A 249 -1.53 -5.81 -18.52
C ARG A 249 -1.73 -4.87 -19.71
#